data_AF-A0A9E2BNU6-F1
#
_entry.id   AF-A0A9E2BNU6-F1
#
_cell.length_a   1.000
_cell.length_b   1.000
_cell.length_c   1.000
_cell.angle_alpha   90.00
_cell.angle_beta   90.00
_cell.angle_gamma   90.00
#
_symmetry.space_group_name_H-M   'P 1'
#
loop_
_entity.id
_entity.type
_entity.pdbx_description
1 polymer ?
#
loop_
_entity_poly.entity_id
_entity_poly.type
_entity_poly.pdbx_seq_one_letter_code
_entity_poly.pdbx_strand_id
1 'polypeptide(L)'
;MLLLHISDIHFRAPECTQENDPNRAYRTRMIHDAKVRARALGGVDAILVGGDIAFRGVQSEYAAASMWLEQLAHESGCPLERIFVVPGNHDIDRSRISGSRQIRNIHKAVKDAAPAYRYRELQAQLAESATGRALFEPLAAYNEFAARFNCQVFHERLAWKQDLSLAPGMTLRIHGFTSTLLSGAVTEDGQDDKQLSLYLSPWQTGLLDPDPNIVNLVMAHHPPDWLMDQDEVEDAVHGRAAIHLWGHKHRQRINKDDQYIRLAAGAVNPDASELGWHPAYNLIELSVQGSGPTRALEVTAHLLEWQTNPERYRARQDAQGREVFQHLIRCPGDDHPTPPAPVAASAGPALEGAAVVAAQEPDVEAAMGAQSTRNLVIRWWGLPMAARREIALRLGLISDDEVSLPEPERYARALMRAKERNQLEQIAEEINKWQTQ
;
A
#
# COMPACT_ATOMS: atom_id res chain seq x y z
N MET A 1 12.01 7.00 -11.23
CA MET A 1 11.38 5.87 -10.52
C MET A 1 10.16 5.42 -11.30
N LEU A 2 9.96 4.11 -11.52
CA LEU A 2 8.80 3.54 -12.21
C LEU A 2 7.96 2.70 -11.25
N LEU A 3 6.70 3.07 -11.07
CA LEU A 3 5.73 2.34 -10.26
C LEU A 3 4.79 1.55 -11.16
N LEU A 4 4.50 0.30 -10.81
CA LEU A 4 3.44 -0.49 -11.42
C LEU A 4 2.23 -0.51 -10.47
N HIS A 5 1.10 0.03 -10.90
CA HIS A 5 -0.12 0.13 -10.08
C HIS A 5 -1.24 -0.75 -10.64
N ILE A 6 -1.71 -1.67 -9.81
CA ILE A 6 -2.76 -2.66 -10.09
C ILE A 6 -3.76 -2.72 -8.96
N SER A 7 -4.97 -3.18 -9.23
CA SER A 7 -6.04 -3.35 -8.24
C SER A 7 -7.05 -4.39 -8.73
N ASP A 8 -7.93 -4.85 -7.85
CA ASP A 8 -9.12 -5.66 -8.20
C ASP A 8 -8.72 -6.90 -9.02
N ILE A 9 -7.88 -7.73 -8.39
CA ILE A 9 -7.36 -8.97 -8.97
C ILE A 9 -8.35 -10.12 -8.78
N HIS A 10 -9.15 -10.10 -7.71
CA HIS A 10 -10.27 -11.03 -7.49
C HIS A 10 -9.88 -12.50 -7.68
N PHE A 11 -8.75 -12.94 -7.09
CA PHE A 11 -8.39 -14.36 -7.13
C PHE A 11 -9.48 -15.20 -6.48
N ARG A 12 -10.13 -16.07 -7.26
CA ARG A 12 -11.22 -16.92 -6.82
C ARG A 12 -10.78 -18.38 -6.79
N ALA A 13 -10.54 -18.92 -5.60
CA ALA A 13 -10.15 -20.32 -5.44
C ALA A 13 -11.42 -21.22 -5.43
N PRO A 14 -11.36 -22.44 -6.01
CA PRO A 14 -10.20 -23.05 -6.67
C PRO A 14 -10.03 -22.65 -8.14
N GLU A 15 -10.99 -21.99 -8.77
CA GLU A 15 -11.03 -21.65 -10.21
C GLU A 15 -9.71 -21.06 -10.71
N CYS A 16 -9.15 -20.08 -9.99
CA CYS A 16 -7.92 -19.37 -10.37
C CYS A 16 -6.63 -20.22 -10.34
N THR A 17 -6.72 -21.46 -9.85
CA THR A 17 -5.61 -22.43 -9.82
C THR A 17 -5.78 -23.54 -10.86
N GLN A 18 -6.93 -23.61 -11.52
CA GLN A 18 -7.22 -24.63 -12.53
C GLN A 18 -6.67 -24.23 -13.90
N GLU A 19 -6.42 -25.22 -14.76
CA GLU A 19 -5.89 -24.98 -16.12
C GLU A 19 -6.86 -24.17 -16.99
N ASN A 20 -8.16 -24.30 -16.74
CA ASN A 20 -9.24 -23.63 -17.45
C ASN A 20 -9.70 -22.32 -16.78
N ASP A 21 -8.89 -21.71 -15.91
CA ASP A 21 -9.18 -20.38 -15.36
C ASP A 21 -9.42 -19.37 -16.50
N PRO A 22 -10.63 -18.79 -16.60
CA PRO A 22 -10.99 -17.88 -17.69
C PRO A 22 -10.14 -16.60 -17.72
N ASN A 23 -9.56 -16.20 -16.59
CA ASN A 23 -8.77 -14.98 -16.46
C ASN A 23 -7.26 -15.19 -16.66
N ARG A 24 -6.79 -16.45 -16.73
CA ARG A 24 -5.36 -16.78 -16.82
C ARG A 24 -4.67 -16.16 -18.03
N ALA A 25 -5.34 -16.13 -19.18
CA ALA A 25 -4.78 -15.56 -20.41
C ALA A 25 -4.52 -14.05 -20.27
N TYR A 26 -5.47 -13.30 -19.69
CA TYR A 26 -5.34 -11.85 -19.48
C TYR A 26 -4.20 -11.53 -18.51
N ARG A 27 -4.09 -12.27 -17.40
CA ARG A 27 -2.98 -12.14 -16.44
C ARG A 27 -1.63 -12.47 -17.05
N THR A 28 -1.56 -13.52 -17.87
CA THR A 28 -0.32 -13.91 -18.56
C THR A 28 0.14 -12.83 -19.55
N ARG A 29 -0.79 -12.29 -20.35
CA ARG A 29 -0.47 -11.21 -21.29
C ARG A 29 -0.10 -9.92 -20.57
N MET A 30 -0.71 -9.64 -19.42
CA MET A 30 -0.36 -8.48 -18.61
C MET A 30 1.09 -8.56 -18.13
N ILE A 31 1.52 -9.71 -17.60
CA ILE A 31 2.92 -9.94 -17.19
C ILE A 31 3.87 -9.71 -18.38
N HIS A 32 3.54 -10.25 -19.56
CA HIS A 32 4.37 -10.06 -20.75
C HIS A 32 4.43 -8.59 -21.22
N ASP A 33 3.29 -7.90 -21.23
CA ASP A 33 3.24 -6.48 -21.61
C ASP A 33 3.99 -5.60 -20.59
N ALA A 34 3.80 -5.83 -19.29
CA ALA A 34 4.51 -5.16 -18.22
C ALA A 34 6.02 -5.38 -18.32
N LYS A 35 6.48 -6.61 -18.59
CA LYS A 35 7.90 -6.93 -18.85
C LYS A 35 8.49 -6.12 -20.01
N VAL A 36 7.77 -6.07 -21.14
CA VAL A 36 8.24 -5.35 -22.34
C VAL A 36 8.32 -3.85 -22.05
N ARG A 37 7.30 -3.27 -21.43
CA ARG A 37 7.27 -1.84 -21.09
C ARG A 37 8.29 -1.48 -20.02
N ALA A 38 8.43 -2.29 -18.98
CA ALA A 38 9.43 -2.08 -17.94
C ALA A 38 10.85 -2.03 -18.54
N ARG A 39 11.18 -2.94 -19.47
CA ARG A 39 12.48 -2.90 -20.19
C ARG A 39 12.71 -1.60 -20.97
N ALA A 40 11.64 -1.00 -21.52
CA ALA A 40 11.73 0.26 -22.24
C ALA A 40 11.81 1.48 -21.31
N LEU A 41 11.20 1.41 -20.12
CA LEU A 41 11.07 2.51 -19.17
C LEU A 41 12.07 2.46 -18.01
N GLY A 42 12.92 1.43 -17.92
CA GLY A 42 14.02 1.36 -16.93
C GLY A 42 13.83 0.36 -15.77
N GLY A 43 12.88 -0.57 -15.87
CA GLY A 43 12.55 -1.56 -14.83
C GLY A 43 11.56 -1.01 -13.80
N VAL A 44 10.75 -1.88 -13.19
CA VAL A 44 9.79 -1.46 -12.15
C VAL A 44 10.50 -1.35 -10.80
N ASP A 45 10.42 -0.18 -10.16
CA ASP A 45 11.01 0.07 -8.84
C ASP A 45 10.10 -0.39 -7.69
N ALA A 46 8.78 -0.36 -7.89
CA ALA A 46 7.80 -0.83 -6.92
C ALA A 46 6.47 -1.25 -7.58
N ILE A 47 5.81 -2.25 -6.99
CA ILE A 47 4.46 -2.68 -7.35
C ILE A 47 3.49 -2.25 -6.24
N LEU A 48 2.45 -1.51 -6.61
CA LEU A 48 1.41 -1.01 -5.70
C LEU A 48 0.10 -1.71 -6.01
N VAL A 49 -0.47 -2.43 -5.03
CA VAL A 49 -1.70 -3.22 -5.17
C VAL A 49 -2.84 -2.58 -4.38
N GLY A 50 -3.80 -2.00 -5.08
CA GLY A 50 -4.93 -1.22 -4.56
C GLY A 50 -6.08 -2.01 -3.94
N GLY A 51 -5.85 -3.23 -3.46
CA GLY A 51 -6.87 -4.08 -2.82
C GLY A 51 -7.67 -4.95 -3.79
N ASP A 52 -8.63 -5.68 -3.21
CA ASP A 52 -9.38 -6.76 -3.85
C ASP A 52 -8.46 -7.79 -4.51
N ILE A 53 -7.52 -8.27 -3.70
CA ILE A 53 -6.56 -9.29 -4.11
C ILE A 53 -7.24 -10.65 -4.16
N ALA A 54 -7.95 -10.99 -3.08
CA ALA A 54 -8.80 -12.16 -2.99
C ALA A 54 -10.24 -11.84 -3.45
N PHE A 55 -11.03 -12.89 -3.70
CA PHE A 55 -12.45 -12.75 -4.03
C PHE A 55 -13.36 -12.79 -2.78
N ARG A 56 -12.93 -13.45 -1.71
CA ARG A 56 -13.69 -13.60 -0.46
C ARG A 56 -12.81 -13.64 0.81
N GLY A 57 -11.56 -13.20 0.70
CA GLY A 57 -10.67 -13.05 1.85
C GLY A 57 -10.21 -14.39 2.47
N VAL A 58 -10.01 -15.45 1.68
CA VAL A 58 -9.56 -16.76 2.19
C VAL A 58 -8.13 -17.10 1.79
N GLN A 59 -7.46 -17.90 2.62
CA GLN A 59 -6.02 -18.21 2.49
C GLN A 59 -5.62 -18.81 1.14
N SER A 60 -6.45 -19.67 0.54
CA SER A 60 -6.16 -20.29 -0.76
C SER A 60 -6.13 -19.29 -1.92
N GLU A 61 -6.88 -18.19 -1.82
CA GLU A 61 -6.88 -17.11 -2.81
C GLU A 61 -5.59 -16.29 -2.71
N TYR A 62 -5.15 -15.99 -1.49
CA TYR A 62 -3.86 -15.33 -1.25
C TYR A 62 -2.65 -16.17 -1.64
N ALA A 63 -2.73 -17.50 -1.57
CA ALA A 63 -1.69 -18.38 -2.08
C ALA A 63 -1.51 -18.22 -3.60
N ALA A 64 -2.62 -18.22 -4.35
CA ALA A 64 -2.59 -17.95 -5.79
C ALA A 64 -2.09 -16.53 -6.11
N ALA A 65 -2.54 -15.53 -5.33
CA ALA A 65 -2.08 -14.15 -5.47
C ALA A 65 -0.59 -13.99 -5.24
N SER A 66 -0.03 -14.65 -4.21
CA SER A 66 1.40 -14.60 -3.90
C SER A 66 2.24 -15.13 -5.05
N MET A 67 1.88 -16.30 -5.60
CA MET A 67 2.60 -16.89 -6.74
C MET A 67 2.57 -15.97 -7.97
N TRP A 68 1.41 -15.37 -8.25
CA TRP A 68 1.26 -14.47 -9.39
C TRP A 68 2.02 -13.14 -9.21
N LEU A 69 1.98 -12.54 -8.02
CA LEU A 69 2.72 -11.32 -7.71
C LEU A 69 4.24 -11.55 -7.73
N GLU A 70 4.70 -12.70 -7.23
CA GLU A 70 6.12 -13.08 -7.31
C GLU A 70 6.57 -13.20 -8.78
N GLN A 71 5.75 -13.81 -9.63
CA GLN A 71 6.02 -13.88 -11.08
C GLN A 71 6.01 -12.49 -11.74
N LEU A 72 5.01 -11.66 -11.45
CA LEU A 72 4.93 -10.30 -11.99
C LEU A 72 6.14 -9.46 -11.59
N ALA A 73 6.55 -9.53 -10.33
CA ALA A 73 7.73 -8.84 -9.82
C ALA A 73 9.00 -9.31 -10.54
N HIS A 74 9.22 -10.63 -10.62
CA HIS A 74 10.37 -11.21 -11.32
C HIS A 74 10.45 -10.75 -12.79
N GLU A 75 9.35 -10.85 -13.54
CA GLU A 75 9.31 -10.57 -14.97
C GLU A 75 9.40 -9.07 -15.29
N SER A 76 8.88 -8.20 -14.40
CA SER A 76 8.96 -6.74 -14.54
C SER A 76 10.28 -6.15 -14.00
N GLY A 77 11.11 -6.97 -13.35
CA GLY A 77 12.37 -6.54 -12.73
C GLY A 77 12.20 -5.88 -11.35
N CYS A 78 11.01 -5.95 -10.76
CA CYS A 78 10.74 -5.42 -9.43
C CYS A 78 11.29 -6.35 -8.34
N PRO A 79 12.06 -5.85 -7.36
CA PRO A 79 12.39 -6.62 -6.17
C PRO A 79 11.13 -7.03 -5.41
N LEU A 80 11.08 -8.25 -4.88
CA LEU A 80 9.93 -8.75 -4.10
C LEU A 80 9.66 -7.88 -2.87
N GLU A 81 10.71 -7.37 -2.26
CA GLU A 81 10.62 -6.45 -1.15
C GLU A 81 10.10 -5.07 -1.55
N ARG A 82 9.75 -4.79 -2.81
CA ARG A 82 9.15 -3.51 -3.26
C ARG A 82 7.69 -3.65 -3.70
N ILE A 83 7.01 -4.70 -3.22
CA ILE A 83 5.56 -4.85 -3.36
C ILE A 83 4.87 -4.24 -2.14
N PHE A 84 3.82 -3.44 -2.37
CA PHE A 84 3.03 -2.76 -1.35
C PHE A 84 1.54 -3.03 -1.59
N VAL A 85 0.79 -3.34 -0.52
CA VAL A 85 -0.59 -3.83 -0.64
C VAL A 85 -1.49 -3.14 0.38
N VAL A 86 -2.72 -2.81 -0.02
CA VAL A 86 -3.82 -2.43 0.87
C VAL A 86 -4.97 -3.44 0.72
N PRO A 87 -5.85 -3.63 1.72
CA PRO A 87 -7.00 -4.50 1.57
C PRO A 87 -8.12 -3.81 0.79
N GLY A 88 -8.88 -4.59 0.02
CA GLY A 88 -10.19 -4.19 -0.52
C GLY A 88 -11.36 -4.91 0.16
N ASN A 89 -12.60 -4.60 -0.25
CA ASN A 89 -13.79 -5.17 0.41
C ASN A 89 -14.00 -6.66 0.13
N HIS A 90 -13.37 -7.22 -0.91
CA HIS A 90 -13.32 -8.67 -1.16
C HIS A 90 -12.18 -9.38 -0.41
N ASP A 91 -11.25 -8.63 0.18
CA ASP A 91 -10.24 -9.16 1.10
C ASP A 91 -10.79 -9.43 2.52
N ILE A 92 -12.06 -9.07 2.76
CA ILE A 92 -12.79 -9.31 4.00
C ILE A 92 -13.49 -10.68 3.97
N ASP A 93 -13.18 -11.54 4.94
CA ASP A 93 -13.92 -12.78 5.16
C ASP A 93 -15.29 -12.47 5.81
N ARG A 94 -16.31 -12.28 4.98
CA ARG A 94 -17.70 -12.02 5.42
C ARG A 94 -18.30 -13.14 6.27
N SER A 95 -17.75 -14.36 6.21
CA SER A 95 -18.20 -15.45 7.09
C SER A 95 -17.87 -15.19 8.56
N ARG A 96 -16.77 -14.47 8.84
CA ARG A 96 -16.40 -14.04 10.20
C ARG A 96 -17.39 -13.02 10.75
N ILE A 97 -17.82 -12.07 9.91
CA ILE A 97 -18.80 -11.03 10.28
C ILE A 97 -20.17 -11.68 10.56
N SER A 98 -20.66 -12.50 9.63
CA SER A 98 -21.96 -13.19 9.77
C SER A 98 -21.96 -14.22 10.91
N GLY A 99 -20.82 -14.86 11.19
CA GLY A 99 -20.63 -15.77 12.33
C GLY A 99 -20.53 -15.08 13.70
N SER A 100 -20.17 -13.79 13.75
CA SER A 100 -19.89 -13.07 15.01
C SER A 100 -20.87 -11.94 15.30
N ARG A 101 -21.73 -12.11 16.31
CA ARG A 101 -22.61 -11.02 16.80
C ARG A 101 -21.81 -9.84 17.34
N GLN A 102 -20.65 -10.10 17.94
CA GLN A 102 -19.77 -9.07 18.47
C GLN A 102 -19.29 -8.14 17.35
N ILE A 103 -18.76 -8.70 16.25
CA ILE A 103 -18.29 -7.90 15.10
C ILE A 103 -19.43 -7.06 14.52
N ARG A 104 -20.61 -7.66 14.32
CA ARG A 104 -21.79 -6.92 13.81
C ARG A 104 -22.21 -5.78 14.73
N ASN A 105 -22.16 -5.97 16.05
CA ASN A 105 -22.48 -4.92 17.00
C ASN A 105 -21.46 -3.76 16.94
N ILE A 106 -20.17 -4.06 16.79
CA ILE A 106 -19.10 -3.05 16.64
C ILE A 106 -19.31 -2.26 15.35
N HIS A 107 -19.52 -2.95 14.21
CA HIS A 107 -19.83 -2.31 12.94
C HIS A 107 -21.04 -1.39 13.05
N LYS A 108 -22.13 -1.87 13.67
CA LYS A 108 -23.35 -1.08 13.88
C LYS A 108 -23.09 0.14 14.75
N ALA A 109 -22.35 -0.01 15.85
CA ALA A 109 -22.03 1.10 16.76
C ALA A 109 -21.32 2.25 16.03
N VAL A 110 -20.27 1.94 15.26
CA VAL A 110 -19.52 2.97 14.50
C VAL A 110 -20.37 3.54 13.36
N LYS A 111 -21.06 2.69 12.60
CA LYS A 111 -21.86 3.11 11.44
C LYS A 111 -23.01 4.04 11.84
N ASP A 112 -23.74 3.68 12.89
CA ASP A 112 -24.93 4.41 13.35
C ASP A 112 -24.61 5.60 14.24
N ALA A 113 -23.37 5.71 14.75
CA ALA A 113 -22.95 6.89 15.52
C ALA A 113 -23.17 8.17 14.70
N ALA A 114 -23.73 9.20 15.32
CA ALA A 114 -23.91 10.48 14.64
C ALA A 114 -22.57 11.04 14.14
N PRO A 115 -22.51 11.76 13.01
CA PRO A 115 -21.25 12.20 12.40
C PRO A 115 -20.25 12.84 13.37
N ALA A 116 -20.73 13.73 14.25
CA ALA A 116 -19.90 14.41 15.26
C ALA A 116 -19.25 13.47 16.31
N TYR A 117 -19.79 12.26 16.50
CA TYR A 117 -19.32 11.29 17.50
C TYR A 117 -18.73 10.03 16.88
N ARG A 118 -18.86 9.82 15.57
CA ARG A 118 -18.40 8.60 14.89
C ARG A 118 -16.92 8.33 15.07
N TYR A 119 -16.09 9.37 14.99
CA TYR A 119 -14.66 9.21 15.24
C TYR A 119 -14.37 8.74 16.67
N ARG A 120 -15.03 9.35 17.66
CA ARG A 120 -14.90 8.98 19.07
C ARG A 120 -15.35 7.54 19.32
N GLU A 121 -16.43 7.11 18.68
CA GLU A 121 -16.93 5.75 18.77
C GLU A 121 -15.90 4.76 18.20
N LEU A 122 -15.36 5.02 17.00
CA LEU A 122 -14.29 4.20 16.44
C LEU A 122 -13.08 4.13 17.38
N GLN A 123 -12.64 5.26 17.94
CA GLN A 123 -11.53 5.28 18.90
C GLN A 123 -11.81 4.44 20.15
N ALA A 124 -13.03 4.50 20.69
CA ALA A 124 -13.41 3.69 21.85
C ALA A 124 -13.34 2.18 21.53
N GLN A 125 -13.83 1.78 20.36
CA GLN A 125 -13.75 0.38 19.90
C GLN A 125 -12.31 -0.10 19.69
N LEU A 126 -11.41 0.76 19.21
CA LEU A 126 -10.02 0.42 18.96
C LEU A 126 -9.17 0.37 20.23
N ALA A 127 -9.48 1.23 21.21
CA ALA A 127 -8.74 1.32 22.47
C ALA A 127 -8.94 0.08 23.35
N GLU A 128 -10.09 -0.57 23.27
CA GLU A 128 -10.33 -1.85 23.94
C GLU A 128 -9.82 -3.01 23.07
N SER A 129 -8.85 -3.77 23.56
CA SER A 129 -8.18 -4.81 22.77
C SER A 129 -9.14 -5.89 22.24
N ALA A 130 -10.21 -6.22 22.97
CA ALA A 130 -11.18 -7.23 22.56
C ALA A 130 -12.00 -6.78 21.35
N THR A 131 -12.56 -5.57 21.40
CA THR A 131 -13.34 -4.99 20.29
C THR A 131 -12.45 -4.59 19.12
N GLY A 132 -11.27 -4.03 19.41
CA GLY A 132 -10.28 -3.68 18.40
C GLY A 132 -9.84 -4.91 17.60
N ARG A 133 -9.45 -6.00 18.25
CA ARG A 133 -9.09 -7.24 17.54
C ARG A 133 -10.27 -7.84 16.78
N ALA A 134 -11.47 -7.82 17.35
CA ALA A 134 -12.66 -8.32 16.66
C ALA A 134 -12.93 -7.56 15.34
N LEU A 135 -12.70 -6.25 15.30
CA LEU A 135 -12.87 -5.43 14.09
C LEU A 135 -11.95 -5.87 12.94
N PHE A 136 -10.76 -6.41 13.25
CA PHE A 136 -9.77 -6.85 12.26
C PHE A 136 -9.76 -8.36 12.03
N GLU A 137 -10.55 -9.15 12.78
CA GLU A 137 -10.66 -10.60 12.58
C GLU A 137 -11.02 -10.99 11.13
N PRO A 138 -11.93 -10.28 10.42
CA PRO A 138 -12.24 -10.58 9.02
C PRO A 138 -11.05 -10.40 8.05
N LEU A 139 -9.99 -9.69 8.46
CA LEU A 139 -8.76 -9.47 7.69
C LEU A 139 -7.63 -10.45 8.07
N ALA A 140 -7.90 -11.48 8.88
CA ALA A 140 -6.85 -12.38 9.35
C ALA A 140 -6.02 -13.01 8.21
N ALA A 141 -6.69 -13.54 7.17
CA ALA A 141 -6.02 -14.13 6.02
C ALA A 141 -5.28 -13.08 5.17
N TYR A 142 -5.86 -11.88 5.01
CA TYR A 142 -5.17 -10.75 4.38
C TYR A 142 -3.89 -10.40 5.13
N ASN A 143 -3.93 -10.35 6.47
CA ASN A 143 -2.77 -10.01 7.28
C ASN A 143 -1.65 -11.06 7.22
N GLU A 144 -1.99 -12.35 7.13
CA GLU A 144 -0.99 -13.40 6.85
C GLU A 144 -0.28 -13.16 5.52
N PHE A 145 -1.03 -12.82 4.48
CA PHE A 145 -0.49 -12.48 3.16
C PHE A 145 0.35 -11.20 3.16
N ALA A 146 -0.20 -10.11 3.71
CA ALA A 146 0.40 -8.78 3.74
C ALA A 146 1.66 -8.72 4.61
N ALA A 147 1.87 -9.71 5.49
CA ALA A 147 2.99 -9.73 6.41
C ALA A 147 4.35 -9.80 5.74
N ARG A 148 4.45 -10.54 4.63
CA ARG A 148 5.66 -10.62 3.81
C ARG A 148 6.05 -9.26 3.24
N PHE A 149 5.09 -8.35 3.10
CA PHE A 149 5.27 -7.00 2.57
C PHE A 149 5.29 -5.92 3.65
N ASN A 150 5.30 -6.26 4.95
CA ASN A 150 5.17 -5.31 6.07
C ASN A 150 3.95 -4.36 5.96
N CYS A 151 2.87 -4.84 5.35
CA CYS A 151 1.65 -4.07 5.07
C CYS A 151 0.46 -4.54 5.93
N GLN A 152 0.71 -5.25 7.03
CA GLN A 152 -0.34 -5.72 7.93
C GLN A 152 -1.06 -4.55 8.59
N VAL A 153 -2.35 -4.72 8.84
CA VAL A 153 -3.21 -3.74 9.51
C VAL A 153 -3.94 -4.40 10.68
N PHE A 154 -3.94 -3.74 11.83
CA PHE A 154 -4.56 -4.23 13.06
C PHE A 154 -4.98 -3.04 13.93
N HIS A 155 -5.63 -3.29 15.07
CA HIS A 155 -6.27 -2.23 15.84
C HIS A 155 -5.34 -1.13 16.38
N GLU A 156 -4.03 -1.37 16.44
CA GLU A 156 -2.98 -0.38 16.78
C GLU A 156 -2.23 0.15 15.55
N ARG A 157 -2.53 -0.36 14.35
CA ARG A 157 -1.92 0.00 13.07
C ARG A 157 -2.98 -0.02 11.97
N LEU A 158 -3.86 0.99 11.96
CA LEU A 158 -4.96 1.09 10.99
C LEU A 158 -4.46 1.39 9.57
N ALA A 159 -3.34 2.06 9.46
CA ALA A 159 -2.66 2.37 8.21
C ALA A 159 -1.16 2.13 8.42
N TRP A 160 -0.44 2.04 7.31
CA TRP A 160 1.02 1.94 7.31
C TRP A 160 1.63 3.00 6.42
N LYS A 161 2.86 3.39 6.71
CA LYS A 161 3.66 4.29 5.86
C LYS A 161 5.07 3.77 5.64
N GLN A 162 5.61 3.97 4.44
CA GLN A 162 6.93 3.43 4.05
C GLN A 162 7.63 4.35 3.05
N ASP A 163 8.92 4.61 3.31
CA ASP A 163 9.74 5.54 2.53
C ASP A 163 10.55 4.83 1.43
N LEU A 164 10.52 5.40 0.22
CA LEU A 164 11.39 5.06 -0.89
C LEU A 164 12.22 6.29 -1.30
N SER A 165 13.50 6.08 -1.66
CA SER A 165 14.32 7.15 -2.23
C SER A 165 13.78 7.51 -3.61
N LEU A 166 13.31 8.76 -3.78
CA LEU A 166 12.73 9.24 -5.04
C LEU A 166 13.79 9.90 -5.93
N ALA A 167 14.57 10.80 -5.33
CA ALA A 167 15.70 11.50 -5.94
C ALA A 167 16.68 11.91 -4.82
N PRO A 168 17.89 12.40 -5.13
CA PRO A 168 18.81 12.90 -4.10
C PRO A 168 18.14 13.94 -3.19
N GLY A 169 18.05 13.64 -1.89
CA GLY A 169 17.39 14.50 -0.90
C GLY A 169 15.86 14.54 -0.96
N MET A 170 15.23 13.67 -1.76
CA MET A 170 13.77 13.56 -1.88
C MET A 170 13.29 12.14 -1.59
N THR A 171 12.24 12.04 -0.79
CA THR A 171 11.62 10.78 -0.40
C THR A 171 10.22 10.68 -0.97
N LEU A 172 9.86 9.52 -1.51
CA LEU A 172 8.46 9.15 -1.75
C LEU A 172 7.98 8.39 -0.51
N ARG A 173 7.02 8.95 0.23
CA ARG A 173 6.37 8.28 1.35
C ARG A 173 5.05 7.70 0.89
N ILE A 174 4.95 6.37 0.88
CA ILE A 174 3.74 5.64 0.52
C ILE A 174 2.91 5.44 1.79
N HIS A 175 1.65 5.83 1.74
CA HIS A 175 0.66 5.60 2.80
C HIS A 175 -0.40 4.60 2.31
N GLY A 176 -0.49 3.46 2.99
CA GLY A 176 -1.53 2.47 2.74
C GLY A 176 -2.66 2.61 3.74
N PHE A 177 -3.81 3.08 3.27
CA PHE A 177 -4.99 3.33 4.08
C PHE A 177 -5.96 2.13 4.05
N THR A 178 -6.51 1.78 5.21
CA THR A 178 -7.52 0.75 5.39
C THR A 178 -8.90 1.38 5.30
N SER A 179 -9.47 1.39 4.10
CA SER A 179 -10.84 1.85 3.83
C SER A 179 -11.90 0.77 4.10
N THR A 180 -11.49 -0.43 4.51
CA THR A 180 -12.33 -1.63 4.60
C THR A 180 -12.84 -1.93 6.00
N LEU A 181 -12.58 -1.07 6.99
CA LEU A 181 -12.91 -1.32 8.40
C LEU A 181 -14.41 -1.63 8.64
N LEU A 182 -15.29 -1.03 7.84
CA LEU A 182 -16.73 -1.25 7.91
C LEU A 182 -17.25 -2.09 6.73
N SER A 183 -16.36 -2.69 5.94
CA SER A 183 -16.78 -3.51 4.81
C SER A 183 -17.53 -4.76 5.29
N GLY A 184 -18.62 -5.11 4.61
CA GLY A 184 -19.54 -6.17 5.05
C GLY A 184 -20.45 -5.78 6.22
N ALA A 185 -20.44 -4.52 6.65
CA ALA A 185 -21.44 -3.99 7.58
C ALA A 185 -22.77 -3.73 6.85
N VAL A 186 -23.74 -4.62 7.09
CA VAL A 186 -25.08 -4.52 6.52
C VAL A 186 -25.80 -3.25 7.02
N THR A 187 -26.34 -2.45 6.09
CA THR A 187 -27.21 -1.29 6.31
C THR A 187 -28.63 -1.72 6.70
N GLU A 188 -29.45 -0.78 7.18
CA GLU A 188 -30.84 -1.07 7.57
C GLU A 188 -31.68 -1.66 6.43
N ASP A 189 -31.35 -1.35 5.17
CA ASP A 189 -32.00 -1.89 3.97
C ASP A 189 -31.38 -3.20 3.46
N GLY A 190 -30.54 -3.86 4.26
CA GLY A 190 -30.06 -5.21 4.03
C GLY A 190 -28.91 -5.34 3.02
N GLN A 191 -28.28 -4.24 2.63
CA GLN A 191 -27.12 -4.25 1.72
C GLN A 191 -25.83 -3.92 2.47
N ASP A 192 -24.68 -4.25 1.92
CA ASP A 192 -23.40 -3.82 2.43
C ASP A 192 -22.66 -3.00 1.37
N ASP A 193 -21.60 -2.32 1.80
CA ASP A 193 -20.66 -1.60 0.93
C ASP A 193 -21.37 -0.79 -0.16
N LYS A 194 -22.17 0.18 0.28
CA LYS A 194 -22.76 1.21 -0.57
C LYS A 194 -21.88 2.45 -0.58
N GLN A 195 -22.08 3.29 -1.59
CA GLN A 195 -21.60 4.67 -1.56
C GLN A 195 -22.02 5.34 -0.23
N LEU A 196 -21.08 6.11 0.34
CA LEU A 196 -21.23 6.81 1.62
C LEU A 196 -21.62 5.90 2.80
N SER A 197 -21.14 4.65 2.83
CA SER A 197 -21.45 3.69 3.90
C SER A 197 -20.24 3.10 4.61
N LEU A 198 -19.03 3.46 4.16
CA LEU A 198 -17.76 3.09 4.77
C LEU A 198 -17.19 4.27 5.56
N TYR A 199 -16.11 4.08 6.31
CA TYR A 199 -15.53 5.14 7.13
C TYR A 199 -14.02 4.96 7.21
N LEU A 200 -13.26 5.98 6.82
CA LEU A 200 -11.80 5.93 6.85
C LEU A 200 -11.23 6.47 8.16
N SER A 201 -11.86 7.51 8.70
CA SER A 201 -11.50 8.24 9.91
C SER A 201 -10.34 9.23 9.75
N PRO A 202 -10.40 10.37 10.46
CA PRO A 202 -9.31 11.35 10.54
C PRO A 202 -7.99 10.79 11.12
N TRP A 203 -8.01 9.64 11.79
CA TRP A 203 -6.79 9.01 12.30
C TRP A 203 -5.81 8.67 11.16
N GLN A 204 -6.33 8.14 10.05
CA GLN A 204 -5.49 7.71 8.92
C GLN A 204 -5.01 8.92 8.12
N THR A 205 -5.89 9.87 7.81
CA THR A 205 -5.52 11.08 7.07
C THR A 205 -4.64 12.04 7.87
N GLY A 206 -4.67 11.95 9.20
CA GLY A 206 -3.76 12.65 10.11
C GLY A 206 -2.29 12.24 9.96
N LEU A 207 -1.99 11.09 9.34
CA LEU A 207 -0.61 10.64 9.06
C LEU A 207 0.06 11.41 7.92
N LEU A 208 -0.70 12.20 7.17
CA LEU A 208 -0.20 13.00 6.05
C LEU A 208 0.46 14.28 6.59
N ASP A 209 1.67 14.11 7.11
CA ASP A 209 2.50 15.23 7.56
C ASP A 209 3.10 15.96 6.35
N PRO A 210 2.99 17.31 6.30
CA PRO A 210 3.66 18.11 5.29
C PRO A 210 5.14 18.25 5.62
N ASP A 211 6.00 17.67 4.79
CA ASP A 211 7.45 17.86 4.82
C ASP A 211 7.91 18.27 3.41
N PRO A 212 8.70 19.36 3.27
CA PRO A 212 9.08 19.89 1.97
C PRO A 212 9.82 18.85 1.10
N ASN A 213 10.58 17.93 1.71
CA ASN A 213 11.39 16.93 1.01
C ASN A 213 10.72 15.56 0.90
N ILE A 214 9.45 15.45 1.29
CA ILE A 214 8.65 14.23 1.17
C ILE A 214 7.49 14.44 0.20
N VAL A 215 7.45 13.60 -0.83
CA VAL A 215 6.27 13.45 -1.68
C VAL A 215 5.39 12.37 -1.07
N ASN A 216 4.23 12.75 -0.54
CA ASN A 216 3.24 11.80 -0.05
C ASN A 216 2.45 11.19 -1.22
N LEU A 217 2.41 9.86 -1.25
CA LEU A 217 1.53 9.04 -2.10
C LEU A 217 0.54 8.32 -1.21
N VAL A 218 -0.75 8.45 -1.50
CA VAL A 218 -1.83 7.73 -0.80
C VAL A 218 -2.33 6.61 -1.69
N MET A 219 -2.48 5.42 -1.12
CA MET A 219 -3.23 4.33 -1.74
C MET A 219 -4.28 3.78 -0.76
N ALA A 220 -5.51 3.62 -1.24
CA ALA A 220 -6.56 2.89 -0.56
C ALA A 220 -7.47 2.25 -1.60
N HIS A 221 -8.20 1.21 -1.21
CA HIS A 221 -9.11 0.54 -2.13
C HIS A 221 -10.30 1.42 -2.52
N HIS A 222 -11.10 1.88 -1.55
CA HIS A 222 -12.29 2.66 -1.83
C HIS A 222 -11.95 4.15 -2.07
N PRO A 223 -12.48 4.76 -3.15
CA PRO A 223 -12.36 6.20 -3.36
C PRO A 223 -13.26 6.99 -2.38
N PRO A 224 -13.01 8.30 -2.18
CA PRO A 224 -13.70 9.09 -1.15
C PRO A 224 -15.23 9.07 -1.21
N ASP A 225 -15.85 9.00 -2.39
CA ASP A 225 -17.32 8.96 -2.53
C ASP A 225 -18.00 7.69 -1.99
N TRP A 226 -17.22 6.75 -1.46
CA TRP A 226 -17.70 5.56 -0.74
C TRP A 226 -17.68 5.73 0.79
N LEU A 227 -17.04 6.81 1.26
CA LEU A 227 -16.78 7.07 2.66
C LEU A 227 -17.82 8.06 3.22
N MET A 228 -18.29 7.82 4.44
CA MET A 228 -19.17 8.73 5.17
C MET A 228 -18.47 10.06 5.49
N ASP A 229 -17.14 10.04 5.59
CA ASP A 229 -16.25 11.17 5.82
C ASP A 229 -15.55 11.64 4.52
N GLN A 230 -16.25 11.56 3.39
CA GLN A 230 -15.68 11.86 2.07
C GLN A 230 -15.05 13.26 1.99
N ASP A 231 -15.69 14.28 2.56
CA ASP A 231 -15.27 15.67 2.42
C ASP A 231 -13.97 15.89 3.22
N GLU A 232 -13.92 15.37 4.46
CA GLU A 232 -12.72 15.42 5.29
C GLU A 232 -11.56 14.64 4.69
N VAL A 233 -11.84 13.52 4.02
CA VAL A 233 -10.82 12.71 3.32
C VAL A 233 -10.33 13.41 2.05
N GLU A 234 -11.22 13.97 1.24
CA GLU A 234 -10.87 14.76 0.05
C GLU A 234 -9.97 15.94 0.46
N ASP A 235 -10.41 16.77 1.40
CA ASP A 235 -9.66 17.94 1.87
C ASP A 235 -8.26 17.57 2.39
N ALA A 236 -8.18 16.49 3.18
CA ALA A 236 -6.92 16.03 3.72
C ALA A 236 -5.96 15.53 2.64
N VAL A 237 -6.46 14.68 1.73
CA VAL A 237 -5.64 14.00 0.72
C VAL A 237 -5.25 14.95 -0.40
N HIS A 238 -6.14 15.83 -0.86
CA HIS A 238 -5.84 16.86 -1.86
C HIS A 238 -4.78 17.83 -1.34
N GLY A 239 -4.92 18.30 -0.10
CA GLY A 239 -4.03 19.32 0.45
C GLY A 239 -2.65 18.80 0.87
N ARG A 240 -2.46 17.48 1.02
CA ARG A 240 -1.27 16.90 1.67
C ARG A 240 -0.60 15.75 0.93
N ALA A 241 -1.18 15.25 -0.17
CA ALA A 241 -0.60 14.19 -0.98
C ALA A 241 -0.62 14.53 -2.48
N ALA A 242 0.53 14.35 -3.14
CA ALA A 242 0.70 14.68 -4.55
C ALA A 242 0.16 13.57 -5.48
N ILE A 243 0.09 12.33 -4.99
CA ILE A 243 -0.33 11.16 -5.79
C ILE A 243 -1.40 10.39 -5.02
N HIS A 244 -2.57 10.17 -5.62
CA HIS A 244 -3.64 9.36 -5.04
C HIS A 244 -3.94 8.16 -5.93
N LEU A 245 -3.93 6.96 -5.34
CA LEU A 245 -4.20 5.70 -6.03
C LEU A 245 -5.45 5.05 -5.40
N TRP A 246 -6.47 4.82 -6.22
CA TRP A 246 -7.73 4.20 -5.79
C TRP A 246 -8.09 2.99 -6.66
N GLY A 247 -8.83 2.04 -6.10
CA GLY A 247 -9.34 0.85 -6.79
C GLY A 247 -10.87 0.82 -6.86
N HIS A 248 -11.45 -0.37 -6.65
CA HIS A 248 -12.85 -0.65 -6.33
C HIS A 248 -13.87 -0.45 -7.46
N LYS A 249 -13.78 0.67 -8.19
CA LYS A 249 -14.76 1.02 -9.23
C LYS A 249 -14.53 0.32 -10.56
N HIS A 250 -13.42 -0.41 -10.69
CA HIS A 250 -12.94 -1.07 -11.91
C HIS A 250 -12.80 -0.15 -13.14
N ARG A 251 -12.89 1.17 -12.95
CA ARG A 251 -12.91 2.18 -14.01
C ARG A 251 -11.64 2.98 -13.97
N GLN A 252 -10.76 2.69 -14.93
CA GLN A 252 -9.53 3.42 -15.06
C GLN A 252 -9.81 4.90 -15.33
N ARG A 253 -9.32 5.80 -14.47
CA ARG A 253 -9.46 7.26 -14.63
C ARG A 253 -8.22 7.98 -14.17
N ILE A 254 -8.01 9.15 -14.75
CA ILE A 254 -6.96 10.07 -14.39
C ILE A 254 -7.58 11.45 -14.19
N ASN A 255 -7.29 12.06 -13.05
CA ASN A 255 -7.68 13.40 -12.69
C ASN A 255 -6.42 14.17 -12.30
N LYS A 256 -6.26 15.38 -12.82
CA LYS A 256 -5.12 16.24 -12.58
C LYS A 256 -5.63 17.54 -11.99
N ASP A 257 -4.96 17.99 -10.96
CA ASP A 257 -5.12 19.27 -10.30
C ASP A 257 -3.74 19.93 -10.20
N ASP A 258 -3.64 21.23 -9.94
CA ASP A 258 -2.33 21.89 -9.81
C ASP A 258 -1.47 21.32 -8.67
N GLN A 259 -2.09 20.68 -7.66
CA GLN A 259 -1.39 20.15 -6.48
C GLN A 259 -1.25 18.63 -6.47
N TYR A 260 -2.02 17.89 -7.28
CA TYR A 260 -2.02 16.44 -7.23
C TYR A 260 -2.43 15.76 -8.54
N ILE A 261 -2.11 14.48 -8.62
CA ILE A 261 -2.64 13.56 -9.62
C ILE A 261 -3.35 12.39 -8.95
N ARG A 262 -4.56 12.10 -9.41
CA ARG A 262 -5.38 10.98 -8.94
C ARG A 262 -5.56 9.97 -10.05
N LEU A 263 -5.24 8.71 -9.74
CA LEU A 263 -5.35 7.58 -10.65
C LEU A 263 -6.29 6.54 -10.03
N ALA A 264 -7.46 6.36 -10.64
CA ALA A 264 -8.30 5.21 -10.35
C ALA A 264 -7.83 4.04 -11.22
N ALA A 265 -7.55 2.90 -10.61
CA ALA A 265 -7.22 1.67 -11.31
C ALA A 265 -8.45 1.11 -12.04
N GLY A 266 -8.21 0.49 -13.19
CA GLY A 266 -9.14 -0.54 -13.67
C GLY A 266 -8.81 -1.87 -13.00
N ALA A 267 -9.68 -2.86 -13.16
CA ALA A 267 -9.47 -4.17 -12.56
C ALA A 267 -8.49 -5.02 -13.36
N VAL A 268 -7.68 -5.82 -12.68
CA VAL A 268 -6.86 -6.85 -13.34
C VAL A 268 -7.76 -7.98 -13.85
N ASN A 269 -8.74 -8.41 -13.04
CA ASN A 269 -9.73 -9.42 -13.45
C ASN A 269 -11.15 -8.91 -13.18
N PRO A 270 -11.71 -8.02 -14.04
CA PRO A 270 -13.11 -7.63 -13.94
C PRO A 270 -14.03 -8.84 -14.17
N ASP A 271 -15.20 -8.84 -13.53
CA ASP A 271 -16.19 -9.91 -13.70
C ASP A 271 -16.72 -9.91 -15.14
N ALA A 272 -16.79 -11.08 -15.78
CA ALA A 272 -17.18 -11.19 -17.19
C ALA A 272 -18.60 -10.66 -17.48
N SER A 273 -19.46 -10.57 -16.46
CA SER A 273 -20.80 -10.01 -16.56
C SER A 273 -20.85 -8.49 -16.38
N GLU A 274 -19.74 -7.86 -15.99
CA GLU A 274 -19.66 -6.43 -15.73
C GLU A 274 -19.81 -5.61 -17.01
N LEU A 275 -20.66 -4.58 -16.96
CA LEU A 275 -20.83 -3.62 -18.05
C LEU A 275 -19.54 -2.83 -18.25
N GLY A 276 -18.98 -2.93 -19.45
CA GLY A 276 -17.69 -2.33 -19.76
C GLY A 276 -16.55 -3.14 -19.15
N TRP A 277 -16.59 -4.47 -19.25
CA TRP A 277 -15.45 -5.34 -18.96
C TRP A 277 -14.20 -4.93 -19.78
N HIS A 278 -13.12 -4.53 -19.10
CA HIS A 278 -11.80 -4.34 -19.69
C HIS A 278 -10.69 -4.49 -18.64
N PRO A 279 -9.94 -5.61 -18.63
CA PRO A 279 -8.75 -5.75 -17.81
C PRO A 279 -7.77 -4.59 -18.01
N ALA A 280 -7.16 -4.10 -16.93
CA ALA A 280 -6.32 -2.90 -16.99
C ALA A 280 -5.23 -2.89 -15.92
N TYR A 281 -4.17 -2.11 -16.17
CA TYR A 281 -3.14 -1.78 -15.20
C TYR A 281 -2.47 -0.45 -15.55
N ASN A 282 -1.65 0.09 -14.65
CA ASN A 282 -0.96 1.36 -14.87
C ASN A 282 0.55 1.23 -14.66
N LEU A 283 1.31 2.04 -15.40
CA LEU A 283 2.71 2.35 -15.12
C LEU A 283 2.84 3.85 -14.86
N ILE A 284 3.58 4.24 -13.82
CA ILE A 284 3.70 5.62 -13.38
C ILE A 284 5.17 5.94 -13.18
N GLU A 285 5.72 6.78 -14.04
CA GLU A 285 7.07 7.31 -13.89
C GLU A 285 7.03 8.57 -13.02
N LEU A 286 7.93 8.61 -12.04
CA LEU A 286 8.17 9.75 -11.18
C LEU A 286 9.61 10.23 -11.38
N SER A 287 9.74 11.53 -11.64
CA SER A 287 11.02 12.23 -11.71
C SER A 287 10.92 13.56 -10.96
N VAL A 288 12.03 14.04 -10.41
CA VAL A 288 12.10 15.38 -9.79
C VAL A 288 12.88 16.28 -10.73
N GLN A 289 12.29 17.40 -11.11
CA GLN A 289 12.90 18.43 -11.94
C GLN A 289 13.16 19.70 -11.12
N GLY A 290 14.16 20.47 -11.53
CA GLY A 290 14.51 21.72 -10.86
C GLY A 290 15.09 21.53 -9.46
N SER A 291 15.27 22.64 -8.75
CA SER A 291 15.77 22.68 -7.37
C SER A 291 15.18 23.87 -6.62
N GLY A 292 15.22 23.80 -5.28
CA GLY A 292 14.74 24.85 -4.38
C GLY A 292 13.33 25.34 -4.76
N PRO A 293 13.12 26.65 -5.03
CA PRO A 293 11.82 27.23 -5.40
C PRO A 293 11.22 26.72 -6.72
N THR A 294 12.05 26.18 -7.62
CA THR A 294 11.62 25.67 -8.93
C THR A 294 11.40 24.16 -8.95
N ARG A 295 11.62 23.49 -7.81
CA ARG A 295 11.49 22.05 -7.71
C ARG A 295 10.07 21.60 -7.99
N ALA A 296 9.93 20.60 -8.85
CA ALA A 296 8.66 20.02 -9.22
C ALA A 296 8.77 18.50 -9.40
N LEU A 297 7.69 17.80 -9.07
CA LEU A 297 7.49 16.40 -9.34
C LEU A 297 6.86 16.26 -10.72
N GLU A 298 7.57 15.63 -11.65
CA GLU A 298 7.01 15.22 -12.92
C GLU A 298 6.44 13.80 -12.77
N VAL A 299 5.16 13.66 -13.10
CA VAL A 299 4.45 12.38 -13.14
C VAL A 299 4.06 12.07 -14.58
N THR A 300 4.53 10.94 -15.09
CA THR A 300 4.14 10.42 -16.40
C THR A 300 3.39 9.11 -16.22
N ALA A 301 2.09 9.12 -16.50
CA ALA A 301 1.23 7.96 -16.34
C ALA A 301 0.93 7.31 -17.70
N HIS A 302 1.14 5.99 -17.76
CA HIS A 302 0.72 5.11 -18.84
C HIS A 302 -0.43 4.27 -18.33
N LEU A 303 -1.60 4.45 -18.91
CA LEU A 303 -2.82 3.72 -18.57
C LEU A 303 -3.02 2.63 -19.61
N LEU A 304 -2.98 1.36 -19.20
CA LEU A 304 -3.07 0.22 -20.11
C LEU A 304 -4.43 -0.46 -19.94
N GLU A 305 -5.10 -0.73 -21.05
CA GLU A 305 -6.40 -1.40 -21.11
C GLU A 305 -6.36 -2.57 -22.10
N TRP A 306 -7.19 -3.57 -21.84
CA TRP A 306 -7.34 -4.73 -22.71
C TRP A 306 -8.05 -4.37 -24.01
N GLN A 307 -7.54 -4.92 -25.10
CA GLN A 307 -8.18 -4.93 -26.41
C GLN A 307 -8.42 -6.38 -26.83
N THR A 308 -9.62 -6.72 -27.26
CA THR A 308 -9.99 -8.11 -27.65
C THR A 308 -9.46 -8.53 -29.02
N ASN A 309 -9.36 -7.61 -29.99
CA ASN A 309 -8.95 -7.97 -31.36
C ASN A 309 -7.92 -6.99 -31.96
N PRO A 310 -6.65 -7.40 -32.15
CA PRO A 310 -6.05 -8.59 -31.56
C PRO A 310 -5.98 -8.47 -30.02
N GLU A 311 -5.96 -9.61 -29.35
CA GLU A 311 -5.80 -9.71 -27.89
C GLU A 311 -4.46 -9.13 -27.42
N ARG A 312 -4.51 -7.98 -26.75
CA ARG A 312 -3.33 -7.34 -26.14
C ARG A 312 -3.74 -6.25 -25.16
N TYR A 313 -2.81 -5.87 -24.30
CA TYR A 313 -2.88 -4.58 -23.64
C TYR A 313 -2.42 -3.48 -24.62
N ARG A 314 -3.14 -2.37 -24.62
CA ARG A 314 -2.78 -1.16 -25.37
C ARG A 314 -2.78 0.03 -24.44
N ALA A 315 -2.05 1.08 -24.80
CA ALA A 315 -2.15 2.34 -24.10
C ALA A 315 -3.52 2.96 -24.38
N ARG A 316 -4.16 3.46 -23.32
CA ARG A 316 -5.39 4.21 -23.41
C ARG A 316 -5.09 5.55 -24.05
N GLN A 317 -5.94 5.93 -24.99
CA GLN A 317 -5.85 7.21 -25.70
C GLN A 317 -6.86 8.20 -25.13
N ASP A 318 -6.46 9.48 -25.06
CA ASP A 318 -7.40 10.57 -24.84
C ASP A 318 -8.10 11.00 -26.14
N ALA A 319 -8.93 12.04 -26.07
CA ALA A 319 -9.64 12.58 -27.22
C ALA A 319 -8.72 13.13 -28.33
N GLN A 320 -7.44 13.38 -28.02
CA GLN A 320 -6.42 13.85 -28.96
C GLN A 320 -5.51 12.70 -29.45
N GLY A 321 -5.77 11.45 -29.06
CA GLY A 321 -4.96 10.30 -29.42
C GLY A 321 -3.66 10.17 -28.63
N ARG A 322 -3.47 10.95 -27.55
CA ARG A 322 -2.28 10.84 -26.71
C ARG A 322 -2.38 9.60 -25.83
N GLU A 323 -1.30 8.83 -25.78
CA GLU A 323 -1.20 7.57 -25.03
C GLU A 323 -0.55 7.74 -23.65
N VAL A 324 0.09 8.89 -23.43
CA VAL A 324 0.90 9.19 -22.26
C VAL A 324 0.37 10.45 -21.59
N PHE A 325 0.17 10.37 -20.28
CA PHE A 325 -0.42 11.45 -19.50
C PHE A 325 0.60 12.07 -18.55
N GLN A 326 1.14 13.21 -18.96
CA GLN A 326 2.12 13.95 -18.15
C GLN A 326 1.44 14.99 -17.25
N HIS A 327 2.03 15.22 -16.08
CA HIS A 327 1.59 16.22 -15.13
C HIS A 327 2.78 16.69 -14.28
N LEU A 328 2.81 17.98 -13.94
CA LEU A 328 3.90 18.60 -13.20
C LEU A 328 3.32 19.24 -11.95
N ILE A 329 3.72 18.73 -10.78
CA ILE A 329 3.24 19.19 -9.47
C ILE A 329 4.36 19.97 -8.80
N ARG A 330 4.08 21.20 -8.35
CA ARG A 330 5.09 22.01 -7.67
C ARG A 330 5.34 21.46 -6.26
N CYS A 331 6.60 21.22 -5.93
CA CYS A 331 7.04 20.78 -4.60
C CYS A 331 8.28 21.58 -4.18
N PRO A 332 8.13 22.91 -3.98
CA PRO A 332 9.25 23.77 -3.65
C PRO A 332 9.92 23.26 -2.38
N GLY A 333 11.24 23.11 -2.44
CA GLY A 333 12.05 22.74 -1.29
C GLY A 333 12.72 23.93 -0.64
N ASP A 334 13.26 23.69 0.55
CA ASP A 334 14.23 24.61 1.12
C ASP A 334 15.47 24.70 0.22
N ASP A 335 16.09 25.88 0.18
CA ASP A 335 17.36 26.14 -0.51
C ASP A 335 18.51 25.40 0.18
N HIS A 336 18.55 24.07 0.10
CA HIS A 336 19.74 23.32 0.47
C HIS A 336 20.62 23.11 -0.77
N PRO A 337 21.90 23.51 -0.73
CA PRO A 337 22.80 23.33 -1.86
C PRO A 337 22.94 21.83 -2.13
N THR A 338 22.76 21.46 -3.40
CA THR A 338 23.19 20.18 -3.95
C THR A 338 24.59 19.88 -3.39
N PRO A 339 24.87 18.68 -2.86
CA PRO A 339 26.24 18.35 -2.47
C PRO A 339 27.13 18.58 -3.69
N PRO A 340 28.22 19.37 -3.58
CA PRO A 340 29.12 19.54 -4.71
C PRO A 340 29.71 18.18 -5.06
N ALA A 341 29.89 17.93 -6.36
CA ALA A 341 30.69 16.82 -6.86
C ALA A 341 32.05 16.78 -6.12
N PRO A 342 32.69 15.60 -5.95
CA PRO A 342 33.91 15.50 -5.17
C PRO A 342 35.03 16.30 -5.85
N VAL A 343 35.30 17.50 -5.34
CA VAL A 343 36.48 18.30 -5.70
C VAL A 343 37.45 18.23 -4.54
N ALA A 344 38.71 17.92 -4.87
CA ALA A 344 39.80 17.71 -3.94
C ALA A 344 39.96 18.85 -2.93
N ALA A 345 40.34 18.45 -1.71
CA ALA A 345 40.45 19.29 -0.53
C ALA A 345 41.30 20.56 -0.74
N SER A 346 40.79 21.69 -0.25
CA SER A 346 41.63 22.79 0.24
C SER A 346 41.03 23.33 1.54
N ALA A 347 41.88 23.45 2.55
CA ALA A 347 41.52 23.83 3.90
C ALA A 347 41.40 25.36 4.04
N GLY A 348 40.32 25.83 4.66
CA GLY A 348 40.09 27.21 5.07
C GLY A 348 39.10 27.25 6.24
N PRO A 349 39.22 28.22 7.18
CA PRO A 349 38.69 28.08 8.53
C PRO A 349 37.18 28.33 8.63
N ALA A 350 36.56 27.59 9.54
CA ALA A 350 35.13 27.58 9.82
C ALA A 350 34.66 28.90 10.46
N LEU A 351 33.59 29.47 9.90
CA LEU A 351 32.73 30.45 10.55
C LEU A 351 31.49 29.72 11.07
N GLU A 352 31.39 29.66 12.40
CA GLU A 352 30.25 29.13 13.14
C GLU A 352 29.03 30.06 12.98
N GLY A 353 27.86 29.46 12.71
CA GLY A 353 26.59 30.19 12.73
C GLY A 353 25.56 29.67 11.73
N ALA A 354 25.26 28.37 11.76
CA ALA A 354 24.07 27.83 11.10
C ALA A 354 23.16 27.24 12.17
N ALA A 355 21.94 27.80 12.26
CA ALA A 355 20.89 27.31 13.12
C ALA A 355 20.63 25.83 12.83
N VAL A 356 20.83 24.99 13.84
CA VAL A 356 20.48 23.57 13.79
C VAL A 356 18.96 23.53 13.79
N VAL A 357 18.35 23.40 12.61
CA VAL A 357 16.97 22.95 12.49
C VAL A 357 16.96 21.56 13.13
N ALA A 358 16.24 21.43 14.24
CA ALA A 358 16.11 20.17 14.94
C ALA A 358 15.55 19.14 13.95
N ALA A 359 16.40 18.20 13.52
CA ALA A 359 15.96 17.06 12.74
C ALA A 359 14.89 16.34 13.56
N GLN A 360 13.66 16.25 13.04
CA GLN A 360 12.66 15.33 13.56
C GLN A 360 13.31 13.95 13.68
N GLU A 361 13.11 13.27 14.81
CA GLU A 361 13.55 11.89 14.92
C GLU A 361 12.96 11.09 13.76
N PRO A 362 13.77 10.28 13.05
CA PRO A 362 13.33 9.60 11.85
C PRO A 362 12.15 8.69 12.20
N ASP A 363 11.04 8.89 11.50
CA ASP A 363 9.86 8.08 11.66
C ASP A 363 10.20 6.60 11.41
N VAL A 364 10.13 5.80 12.49
CA VAL A 364 10.61 4.42 12.48
C VAL A 364 9.83 3.55 11.52
N GLU A 365 8.52 3.75 11.42
CA GLU A 365 7.65 2.96 10.55
C GLU A 365 7.96 3.26 9.09
N ALA A 366 8.04 4.56 8.75
CA ALA A 366 8.43 5.00 7.42
C ALA A 366 9.80 4.44 7.02
N ALA A 367 10.77 4.43 7.95
CA ALA A 367 12.11 3.88 7.72
C ALA A 367 12.13 2.36 7.48
N MET A 368 11.08 1.61 7.85
CA MET A 368 10.93 0.19 7.47
C MET A 368 10.75 0.01 5.96
N GLY A 369 10.48 1.09 5.21
CA GLY A 369 10.44 1.12 3.75
C GLY A 369 11.78 0.88 3.04
N ALA A 370 12.90 1.03 3.77
CA ALA A 370 14.24 0.86 3.21
C ALA A 370 14.46 -0.56 2.66
N GLN A 371 15.10 -0.67 1.50
CA GLN A 371 15.26 -1.95 0.79
C GLN A 371 15.90 -3.05 1.65
N SER A 372 16.97 -2.74 2.37
CA SER A 372 17.64 -3.71 3.26
C SER A 372 16.71 -4.23 4.36
N THR A 373 15.87 -3.34 4.90
CA THR A 373 14.91 -3.70 5.96
C THR A 373 13.78 -4.54 5.38
N ARG A 374 13.21 -4.18 4.23
CA ARG A 374 12.15 -4.98 3.59
C ARG A 374 12.65 -6.33 3.10
N ASN A 375 13.89 -6.41 2.59
CA ASN A 375 14.54 -7.67 2.25
C ASN A 375 14.68 -8.58 3.47
N LEU A 376 15.05 -8.01 4.62
CA LEU A 376 15.07 -8.73 5.90
C LEU A 376 13.69 -9.26 6.29
N VAL A 377 12.63 -8.46 6.11
CA VAL A 377 11.23 -8.89 6.36
C VAL A 377 10.83 -10.07 5.48
N ILE A 378 11.16 -10.05 4.18
CA ILE A 378 10.89 -11.17 3.27
C ILE A 378 11.58 -12.44 3.76
N ARG A 379 12.86 -12.33 4.13
CA ARG A 379 13.65 -13.45 4.65
C ARG A 379 13.13 -13.97 5.99
N TRP A 380 12.70 -13.08 6.88
CA TRP A 380 12.05 -13.41 8.15
C TRP A 380 10.81 -14.27 7.93
N TRP A 381 9.93 -13.86 7.00
CA TRP A 381 8.72 -14.63 6.70
C TRP A 381 8.98 -15.91 5.90
N GLY A 382 10.17 -16.07 5.31
CA GLY A 382 10.64 -17.33 4.75
C GLY A 382 11.07 -18.37 5.78
N LEU A 383 11.25 -17.99 7.05
CA LEU A 383 11.57 -18.93 8.12
C LEU A 383 10.35 -19.76 8.56
N PRO A 384 10.56 -21.01 9.04
CA PRO A 384 9.53 -21.76 9.75
C PRO A 384 9.02 -21.00 10.99
N MET A 385 7.74 -21.18 11.33
CA MET A 385 7.11 -20.53 12.48
C MET A 385 7.89 -20.73 13.79
N ALA A 386 8.42 -21.94 14.04
CA ALA A 386 9.20 -22.25 15.23
C ALA A 386 10.49 -21.41 15.31
N ALA A 387 11.20 -21.26 14.18
CA ALA A 387 12.42 -20.46 14.11
C ALA A 387 12.13 -18.98 14.34
N ARG A 388 11.06 -18.42 13.74
CA ARG A 388 10.64 -17.02 13.99
C ARG A 388 10.40 -16.78 15.48
N ARG A 389 9.70 -17.70 16.15
CA ARG A 389 9.39 -17.60 17.59
C ARG A 389 10.66 -17.66 18.45
N GLU A 390 11.54 -18.61 18.15
CA GLU A 390 12.79 -18.78 18.89
C GLU A 390 13.70 -17.56 18.79
N ILE A 391 13.89 -17.02 17.57
CA ILE A 391 14.70 -15.82 17.35
C ILE A 391 14.07 -14.61 18.06
N ALA A 392 12.75 -14.41 17.94
CA ALA A 392 12.07 -13.29 18.57
C ALA A 392 12.17 -13.31 20.09
N LEU A 393 12.03 -14.48 20.73
CA LEU A 393 12.19 -14.62 22.19
C LEU A 393 13.65 -14.43 22.61
N ARG A 394 14.60 -15.06 21.89
CA ARG A 394 16.04 -14.95 22.16
C ARG A 394 16.53 -13.50 22.15
N LEU A 395 16.05 -12.71 21.19
CA LEU A 395 16.42 -11.30 21.05
C LEU A 395 15.58 -10.35 21.92
N GLY A 396 14.65 -10.87 22.74
CA GLY A 396 13.77 -10.06 23.59
C GLY A 396 12.82 -9.15 22.80
N LEU A 397 12.47 -9.57 21.58
CA LEU A 397 11.61 -8.83 20.67
C LEU A 397 10.13 -9.13 20.84
N ILE A 398 9.77 -10.18 21.58
CA ILE A 398 8.40 -10.47 22.02
C ILE A 398 8.42 -10.93 23.47
N SER A 399 7.37 -10.63 24.23
CA SER A 399 7.15 -11.16 25.58
C SER A 399 6.28 -12.42 25.58
N ASP A 400 6.21 -13.12 26.73
CA ASP A 400 5.42 -14.35 26.87
C ASP A 400 3.91 -14.12 26.67
N ASP A 401 3.39 -12.95 27.06
CA ASP A 401 2.00 -12.56 26.84
C ASP A 401 1.70 -12.26 25.36
N GLU A 402 2.68 -11.73 24.62
CA GLU A 402 2.58 -11.46 23.18
C GLU A 402 2.60 -12.74 22.32
N VAL A 403 3.01 -13.90 22.88
CA VAL A 403 2.97 -15.20 22.17
C VAL A 403 1.54 -15.62 21.80
N SER A 404 0.54 -15.08 22.51
CA SER A 404 -0.88 -15.34 22.22
C SER A 404 -1.43 -14.54 21.05
N LEU A 405 -0.73 -13.47 20.62
CA LEU A 405 -1.17 -12.61 19.53
C LEU A 405 -1.15 -13.33 18.18
N PRO A 406 -2.02 -12.95 17.22
CA PRO A 406 -1.89 -13.39 15.83
C PRO A 406 -0.46 -13.19 15.31
N GLU A 407 0.08 -14.18 14.61
CA GLU A 407 1.48 -14.17 14.16
C GLU A 407 1.84 -12.92 13.32
N PRO A 408 0.99 -12.44 12.38
CA PRO A 408 1.27 -11.23 11.61
C PRO A 408 1.40 -9.97 12.47
N GLU A 409 0.51 -9.79 13.45
CA GLU A 409 0.54 -8.66 14.39
C GLU A 409 1.78 -8.74 15.28
N ARG A 410 2.02 -9.92 15.87
CA ARG A 410 3.12 -10.18 16.79
C ARG A 410 4.46 -9.81 16.16
N TYR A 411 4.72 -10.25 14.93
CA TYR A 411 6.00 -9.98 14.28
C TYR A 411 6.09 -8.60 13.61
N ALA A 412 4.97 -7.97 13.28
CA ALA A 412 4.98 -6.54 12.93
C ALA A 412 5.52 -5.73 14.13
N ARG A 413 4.99 -5.95 15.34
CA ARG A 413 5.48 -5.33 16.58
C ARG A 413 6.95 -5.66 16.84
N ALA A 414 7.33 -6.94 16.71
CA ALA A 414 8.70 -7.39 16.94
C ALA A 414 9.73 -6.73 16.01
N LEU A 415 9.42 -6.62 14.71
CA LEU A 415 10.30 -6.02 13.71
C LEU A 415 10.41 -4.50 13.88
N MET A 416 9.31 -3.83 14.20
CA MET A 416 9.31 -2.41 14.57
C MET A 416 10.21 -2.16 15.79
N ARG A 417 9.99 -2.93 16.86
CA ARG A 417 10.81 -2.88 18.08
C ARG A 417 12.29 -3.16 17.81
N ALA A 418 12.60 -4.08 16.90
CA ALA A 418 13.97 -4.35 16.49
C ALA A 418 14.60 -3.16 15.76
N LYS A 419 13.83 -2.43 14.94
CA LYS A 419 14.30 -1.19 14.31
C LYS A 419 14.56 -0.11 15.36
N GLU A 420 13.62 0.12 16.28
CA GLU A 420 13.74 1.10 17.38
C GLU A 420 14.98 0.84 18.24
N ARG A 421 15.28 -0.44 18.49
CA ARG A 421 16.42 -0.88 19.31
C ARG A 421 17.72 -1.10 18.52
N ASN A 422 17.74 -0.79 17.22
CA ASN A 422 18.88 -1.04 16.33
C ASN A 422 19.36 -2.53 16.31
N GLN A 423 18.43 -3.47 16.42
CA GLN A 423 18.67 -4.92 16.46
C GLN A 423 18.41 -5.63 15.12
N LEU A 424 18.14 -4.92 14.01
CA LEU A 424 17.88 -5.54 12.72
C LEU A 424 19.06 -6.38 12.19
N GLU A 425 20.29 -5.98 12.49
CA GLU A 425 21.49 -6.74 12.12
C GLU A 425 21.58 -8.07 12.88
N GLN A 426 21.23 -8.08 14.17
CA GLN A 426 21.15 -9.29 14.98
C GLN A 426 20.10 -10.27 14.42
N ILE A 427 18.94 -9.75 13.97
CA ILE A 427 17.94 -10.59 13.28
C ILE A 427 18.54 -11.19 12.00
N ALA A 428 19.26 -10.38 11.20
CA ALA A 428 19.87 -10.85 9.96
C ALA A 428 20.89 -11.97 10.19
N GLU A 429 21.71 -11.85 11.23
CA GLU A 429 22.66 -12.89 11.66
C GLU A 429 21.96 -14.18 12.08
N GLU A 430 20.89 -14.09 12.88
CA GLU A 430 20.12 -15.26 13.33
C GLU A 430 19.42 -15.96 12.16
N ILE A 431 18.88 -15.21 11.19
CA ILE A 431 18.32 -15.78 9.96
C ILE A 431 19.41 -16.52 9.16
N ASN A 432 20.61 -15.94 9.03
CA ASN A 432 21.71 -16.57 8.29
C ASN A 432 22.12 -17.91 8.92
N LYS A 433 22.18 -17.99 10.27
CA LYS A 433 22.50 -19.24 10.99
C LYS A 433 21.49 -20.34 10.67
N TRP A 434 20.21 -20.00 10.57
CA TRP A 434 19.15 -20.94 10.23
C TRP A 434 19.19 -21.43 8.78
N GLN A 435 19.64 -20.61 7.82
CA GLN A 435 19.77 -21.05 6.43
C GLN A 435 20.93 -22.03 6.20
N THR A 436 21.86 -22.12 7.16
CA THR A 436 23.02 -23.02 7.12
C THR A 436 22.83 -24.34 7.88
N GLN A 437 21.72 -24.49 8.60
CA GLN A 437 21.31 -25.72 9.30
C GLN A 437 20.34 -26.52 8.43
#